data_AF-A0A4R0NWG9-F1
#
_entry.id   AF-A0A4R0NWG9-F1
#
_cell.length_a   1.000
_cell.length_b   1.000
_cell.length_c   1.000
_cell.angle_alpha   90.00
_cell.angle_beta   90.00
_cell.angle_gamma   90.00
#
_symmetry.space_group_name_H-M   'P 1'
#
loop_
_entity.id
_entity.type
_entity.pdbx_description
1 polymer ?
#
loop_
_entity_poly.entity_id
_entity_poly.type
_entity_poly.pdbx_seq_one_letter_code
_entity_poly.pdbx_strand_id
1 'polypeptide(L)'
;MIDTRDRLSEYPFALESELRDAANEHGYRIPQGQAAGWLFFSSASAPGEIAVAASTNGMAGPFFLSVAHPGAARELKAELAGPCAKGHAGAFAFQDRDGLFEAVSAVYRLSMCLPTLPYEDFLNDTAHLGDTEAEREQKVRIGQNRFRSALVDYWNATCPLTGVREPELLRASHIIPWAACSSDQERLNVHNGLLLSALWDAAFDAGLVTFDDLGRSIASPKLGLDAREALGLENVPPLPLSDQHRERLKWHRDNIWISAEG
;
A
#
# COMPACT_ATOMS: atom_id res chain seq x y z
N MET A 1 15.75 17.38 -5.26
CA MET A 1 15.91 16.05 -5.89
C MET A 1 17.37 15.70 -5.79
N ILE A 2 17.69 14.65 -5.04
CA ILE A 2 19.08 14.21 -4.83
C ILE A 2 19.62 13.59 -6.13
N ASP A 3 20.86 13.90 -6.51
CA ASP A 3 21.47 13.34 -7.72
C ASP A 3 22.02 11.93 -7.43
N THR A 4 21.51 10.92 -8.12
CA THR A 4 21.96 9.54 -7.97
C THR A 4 23.26 9.27 -8.72
N ARG A 5 23.75 10.20 -9.54
CA ARG A 5 25.01 10.04 -10.30
C ARG A 5 26.24 9.93 -9.40
N ASP A 6 26.13 10.36 -8.15
CA ASP A 6 27.17 10.23 -7.13
C ASP A 6 27.29 8.81 -6.56
N ARG A 7 26.51 7.85 -7.08
CA ARG A 7 26.61 6.43 -6.73
C ARG A 7 27.92 5.81 -7.20
N LEU A 8 28.36 4.78 -6.47
CA LEU A 8 29.54 4.00 -6.84
C LEU A 8 29.30 3.18 -8.11
N SER A 9 30.33 3.07 -8.95
CA SER A 9 30.32 2.17 -10.11
C SER A 9 30.60 0.71 -9.73
N GLU A 10 31.41 0.50 -8.68
CA GLU A 10 31.79 -0.79 -8.11
C GLU A 10 31.74 -0.69 -6.57
N TYR A 11 31.30 -1.76 -5.91
CA TYR A 11 31.08 -1.77 -4.47
C TYR A 11 32.15 -2.60 -3.75
N PRO A 12 32.70 -2.13 -2.62
CA PRO A 12 33.42 -2.98 -1.70
C PRO A 12 32.52 -4.11 -1.18
N PHE A 13 33.08 -5.30 -0.97
CA PHE A 13 32.33 -6.51 -0.58
C PHE A 13 31.32 -6.29 0.56
N ALA A 14 31.73 -5.58 1.62
CA ALA A 14 30.86 -5.32 2.77
C ALA A 14 29.63 -4.47 2.40
N LEU A 15 29.81 -3.42 1.61
CA LEU A 15 28.72 -2.55 1.17
C LEU A 15 27.82 -3.25 0.15
N GLU A 16 28.39 -4.07 -0.72
CA GLU A 16 27.61 -4.89 -1.65
C GLU A 16 26.74 -5.91 -0.89
N SER A 17 27.28 -6.54 0.16
CA SER A 17 26.52 -7.47 1.02
C SER A 17 25.32 -6.76 1.65
N GLU A 18 25.51 -5.58 2.23
CA GLU A 18 24.43 -4.82 2.87
C GLU A 18 23.34 -4.40 1.89
N LEU A 19 23.71 -4.00 0.66
CA LEU A 19 22.74 -3.70 -0.40
C LEU A 19 21.97 -4.96 -0.84
N ARG A 20 22.64 -6.11 -0.90
CA ARG A 20 21.99 -7.40 -1.20
C ARG A 20 21.03 -7.80 -0.09
N ASP A 21 21.41 -7.62 1.16
CA ASP A 21 20.58 -7.95 2.32
C ASP A 21 19.31 -7.07 2.33
N ALA A 22 19.45 -5.78 2.02
CA ALA A 22 18.30 -4.86 1.84
C ALA A 22 17.26 -5.40 0.84
N ALA A 23 17.70 -6.03 -0.25
CA ALA A 23 16.80 -6.63 -1.24
C ALA A 23 16.27 -8.00 -0.79
N ASN A 24 17.17 -8.88 -0.35
CA ASN A 24 16.89 -10.30 -0.10
C ASN A 24 15.98 -10.52 1.12
N GLU A 25 16.21 -9.77 2.20
CA GLU A 25 15.43 -9.88 3.43
C GLU A 25 13.99 -9.36 3.24
N HIS A 26 13.77 -8.55 2.21
CA HIS A 26 12.51 -7.88 1.94
C HIS A 26 11.84 -8.33 0.62
N GLY A 27 12.13 -9.56 0.19
CA GLY A 27 11.34 -10.27 -0.83
C GLY A 27 11.89 -10.20 -2.26
N TYR A 28 12.90 -9.38 -2.53
CA TYR A 28 13.59 -9.29 -3.83
C TYR A 28 14.85 -10.14 -3.85
N ARG A 29 14.66 -11.47 -3.93
CA ARG A 29 15.72 -12.48 -3.71
C ARG A 29 16.43 -12.97 -4.96
N ILE A 30 16.05 -12.48 -6.14
CA ILE A 30 16.57 -12.97 -7.43
C ILE A 30 17.46 -11.89 -8.05
N PRO A 31 18.80 -12.02 -8.01
CA PRO A 31 19.71 -11.06 -8.63
C PRO A 31 19.55 -11.02 -10.15
N GLN A 32 19.49 -9.81 -10.72
CA GLN A 32 19.37 -9.58 -12.16
C GLN A 32 20.65 -8.98 -12.77
N GLY A 33 21.66 -8.73 -11.95
CA GLY A 33 22.97 -8.23 -12.36
C GLY A 33 23.23 -6.80 -11.91
N GLN A 34 24.24 -6.18 -12.51
CA GLN A 34 24.67 -4.81 -12.19
C GLN A 34 24.86 -4.01 -13.47
N ALA A 35 24.37 -2.78 -13.49
CA ALA A 35 24.60 -1.86 -14.60
C ALA A 35 24.64 -0.41 -14.12
N ALA A 36 25.66 0.35 -14.57
CA ALA A 36 25.83 1.76 -14.25
C ALA A 36 25.72 2.09 -12.74
N GLY A 37 26.30 1.25 -11.88
CA GLY A 37 26.32 1.42 -10.43
C GLY A 37 25.05 0.96 -9.69
N TRP A 38 24.05 0.42 -10.40
CA TRP A 38 22.84 -0.15 -9.81
C TRP A 38 22.96 -1.67 -9.69
N LEU A 39 22.59 -2.21 -8.54
CA LEU A 39 22.42 -3.65 -8.31
C LEU A 39 20.94 -3.99 -8.44
N PHE A 40 20.59 -4.85 -9.40
CA PHE A 40 19.20 -5.15 -9.76
C PHE A 40 18.71 -6.45 -9.13
N PHE A 41 17.47 -6.45 -8.66
CA PHE A 41 16.82 -7.57 -8.00
C PHE A 41 15.34 -7.67 -8.38
N SER A 42 14.87 -8.89 -8.60
CA SER A 42 13.46 -9.21 -8.80
C SER A 42 12.93 -10.17 -7.73
N SER A 43 11.61 -10.37 -7.74
CA SER A 43 10.92 -11.29 -6.85
C SER A 43 10.18 -12.35 -7.64
N ALA A 44 10.00 -13.53 -7.04
CA ALA A 44 9.15 -14.58 -7.61
C ALA A 44 7.64 -14.30 -7.37
N SER A 45 7.33 -13.50 -6.36
CA SER A 45 5.96 -13.21 -5.91
C SER A 45 5.53 -11.79 -6.23
N ALA A 46 6.44 -10.80 -6.11
CA ALA A 46 6.12 -9.41 -6.40
C ALA A 46 6.46 -9.05 -7.86
N PRO A 47 5.55 -8.38 -8.58
CA PRO A 47 5.82 -7.89 -9.93
C PRO A 47 6.84 -6.75 -9.91
N GLY A 48 7.62 -6.66 -10.99
CA GLY A 48 8.60 -5.59 -11.20
C GLY A 48 9.95 -5.86 -10.55
N GLU A 49 10.93 -5.09 -11.00
CA GLU A 49 12.31 -5.10 -10.52
C GLU A 49 12.57 -3.88 -9.63
N ILE A 50 13.49 -4.03 -8.67
CA ILE A 50 14.10 -2.92 -7.96
C ILE A 50 15.59 -2.86 -8.27
N ALA A 51 16.18 -1.69 -8.10
CA ALA A 51 17.62 -1.54 -8.12
C ALA A 51 18.08 -0.72 -6.93
N VAL A 52 19.12 -1.16 -6.25
CA VAL A 52 19.70 -0.47 -5.10
C VAL A 52 21.11 0.01 -5.42
N ALA A 53 21.50 1.11 -4.80
CA ALA A 53 22.82 1.70 -4.94
C ALA A 53 23.20 2.46 -3.66
N ALA A 54 24.48 2.78 -3.51
CA ALA A 54 24.98 3.66 -2.46
C ALA A 54 25.95 4.69 -3.02
N SER A 55 26.03 5.84 -2.36
CA SER A 55 26.97 6.91 -2.68
C SER A 55 28.42 6.57 -2.29
N THR A 56 29.34 7.44 -2.73
CA THR A 56 30.77 7.38 -2.41
C THR A 56 31.10 7.49 -0.92
N ASN A 57 30.17 7.93 -0.08
CA ASN A 57 30.33 8.01 1.38
C ASN A 57 30.22 6.64 2.09
N GLY A 58 30.07 5.54 1.34
CA GLY A 58 30.09 4.18 1.87
C GLY A 58 28.86 3.88 2.73
N MET A 59 29.08 3.29 3.91
CA MET A 59 28.01 2.88 4.84
C MET A 59 27.25 4.05 5.48
N ALA A 60 27.73 5.29 5.32
CA ALA A 60 27.10 6.48 5.88
C ALA A 60 25.98 7.07 5.00
N GLY A 61 25.73 6.49 3.82
CA GLY A 61 24.74 6.99 2.88
C GLY A 61 25.11 8.31 2.19
N PRO A 62 24.26 8.82 1.28
CA PRO A 62 22.93 8.29 1.00
C PRO A 62 22.95 6.96 0.25
N PHE A 63 21.92 6.16 0.53
CA PHE A 63 21.53 4.98 -0.22
C PHE A 63 20.43 5.35 -1.20
N PHE A 64 20.31 4.60 -2.29
CA PHE A 64 19.33 4.84 -3.33
C PHE A 64 18.54 3.59 -3.65
N LEU A 65 17.24 3.77 -3.87
CA LEU A 65 16.33 2.75 -4.38
C LEU A 65 15.69 3.25 -5.67
N SER A 66 15.79 2.47 -6.73
CA SER A 66 15.10 2.68 -8.00
C SER A 66 14.02 1.62 -8.16
N VAL A 67 12.81 2.02 -8.53
CA VAL A 67 11.62 1.14 -8.53
C VAL A 67 11.04 1.06 -9.94
N ALA A 68 10.95 -0.15 -10.51
CA ALA A 68 10.36 -0.33 -11.83
C ALA A 68 8.84 -0.28 -11.81
N HIS A 69 8.23 -0.81 -10.75
CA HIS A 69 6.78 -0.89 -10.64
C HIS A 69 6.15 0.52 -10.47
N PRO A 70 5.33 1.01 -11.42
CA PRO A 70 4.89 2.41 -11.44
C PRO A 70 3.90 2.77 -10.32
N GLY A 71 3.06 1.83 -9.88
CA GLY A 71 2.14 2.02 -8.75
C GLY A 71 2.90 2.23 -7.44
N ALA A 72 3.71 1.24 -7.05
CA ALA A 72 4.65 1.34 -5.93
C ALA A 72 5.54 2.60 -5.98
N ALA A 73 6.12 2.96 -7.14
CA ALA A 73 6.92 4.18 -7.26
C ALA A 73 6.09 5.46 -7.00
N ARG A 74 4.83 5.51 -7.41
CA ARG A 74 3.96 6.68 -7.16
C ARG A 74 3.58 6.81 -5.68
N GLU A 75 3.36 5.68 -5.02
CA GLU A 75 2.84 5.61 -3.65
C GLU A 75 3.94 5.64 -2.59
N LEU A 76 5.19 5.34 -2.94
CA LEU A 76 6.31 5.35 -2.00
C LEU A 76 6.56 6.77 -1.48
N LYS A 77 6.37 6.94 -0.16
CA LYS A 77 6.58 8.21 0.54
C LYS A 77 8.03 8.38 0.96
N ALA A 78 8.89 8.71 0.01
CA ALA A 78 10.31 8.94 0.26
C ALA A 78 10.82 10.15 -0.54
N GLU A 79 12.01 10.64 -0.18
CA GLU A 79 12.64 11.75 -0.89
C GLU A 79 13.02 11.34 -2.31
N LEU A 80 12.51 12.07 -3.31
CA LEU A 80 12.79 11.79 -4.72
C LEU A 80 14.26 12.05 -5.07
N ALA A 81 14.84 11.09 -5.78
CA ALA A 81 16.18 11.15 -6.35
C ALA A 81 16.15 10.89 -7.86
N GLY A 82 17.18 11.33 -8.57
CA GLY A 82 17.27 11.09 -10.01
C GLY A 82 18.69 11.19 -10.54
N PRO A 83 19.00 10.57 -11.69
CA PRO A 83 18.10 9.74 -12.50
C PRO A 83 17.82 8.36 -11.88
N CYS A 84 16.66 7.77 -12.18
CA CYS A 84 16.38 6.38 -11.86
C CYS A 84 17.16 5.42 -12.78
N ALA A 85 17.18 4.14 -12.43
CA ALA A 85 17.71 3.09 -13.28
C ALA A 85 16.92 3.02 -14.60
N LYS A 86 17.57 2.56 -15.67
CA LYS A 86 16.97 2.54 -17.01
C LYS A 86 15.70 1.67 -17.00
N GLY A 87 14.57 2.24 -17.44
CA GLY A 87 13.28 1.55 -17.48
C GLY A 87 12.51 1.59 -16.16
N HIS A 88 13.05 2.20 -15.11
CA HIS A 88 12.36 2.35 -13.84
C HIS A 88 11.46 3.59 -13.81
N ALA A 89 10.38 3.54 -13.02
CA ALA A 89 9.40 4.60 -12.92
C ALA A 89 9.82 5.74 -11.98
N GLY A 90 10.69 5.47 -11.00
CA GLY A 90 11.17 6.47 -10.06
C GLY A 90 12.38 6.01 -9.25
N ALA A 91 13.07 6.96 -8.61
CA ALA A 91 14.15 6.68 -7.67
C ALA A 91 14.05 7.57 -6.44
N PHE A 92 14.61 7.08 -5.34
CA PHE A 92 14.48 7.64 -4.00
C PHE A 92 15.82 7.56 -3.27
N ALA A 93 16.03 8.47 -2.34
CA ALA A 93 17.23 8.53 -1.52
C ALA A 93 16.90 8.35 -0.03
N PHE A 94 17.81 7.69 0.68
CA PHE A 94 17.71 7.39 2.10
C PHE A 94 19.03 7.73 2.77
N GLN A 95 18.98 8.39 3.92
CA GLN A 95 20.17 8.83 4.63
C GLN A 95 20.92 7.67 5.29
N ASP A 96 20.21 6.62 5.66
CA ASP A 96 20.74 5.46 6.35
C ASP A 96 20.18 4.16 5.77
N ARG A 97 20.74 3.05 6.27
CA ARG A 97 20.37 1.70 5.87
C ARG A 97 18.93 1.35 6.26
N ASP A 98 18.52 1.72 7.45
CA ASP A 98 17.20 1.34 7.98
C ASP A 98 16.08 1.97 7.12
N GLY A 99 16.27 3.22 6.67
CA GLY A 99 15.39 3.87 5.70
C GLY A 99 15.34 3.14 4.35
N LEU A 100 16.47 2.62 3.85
CA LEU A 100 16.49 1.79 2.63
C LEU A 100 15.70 0.49 2.84
N PHE A 101 15.94 -0.23 3.94
CA PHE A 101 15.30 -1.51 4.24
C PHE A 101 13.78 -1.36 4.34
N GLU A 102 13.32 -0.35 5.10
CA GLU A 102 11.90 -0.02 5.20
C GLU A 102 11.28 0.32 3.84
N ALA A 103 12.01 1.05 3.00
CA ALA A 103 11.55 1.41 1.66
C ALA A 103 11.46 0.19 0.73
N VAL A 104 12.44 -0.72 0.75
CA VAL A 104 12.37 -1.97 -0.03
C VAL A 104 11.18 -2.81 0.41
N SER A 105 10.98 -2.95 1.73
CA SER A 105 9.84 -3.65 2.30
C SER A 105 8.50 -3.01 1.89
N ALA A 106 8.42 -1.68 1.90
CA ALA A 106 7.26 -0.94 1.43
C ALA A 106 6.99 -1.15 -0.07
N VAL A 107 8.03 -1.08 -0.90
CA VAL A 107 7.91 -1.32 -2.35
C VAL A 107 7.45 -2.75 -2.64
N TYR A 108 7.96 -3.74 -1.91
CA TYR A 108 7.50 -5.12 -2.02
C TYR A 108 5.99 -5.23 -1.73
N ARG A 109 5.53 -4.72 -0.57
CA ARG A 109 4.11 -4.74 -0.20
C ARG A 109 3.23 -4.02 -1.22
N LEU A 110 3.64 -2.82 -1.65
CA LEU A 110 2.91 -2.05 -2.66
C LEU A 110 2.83 -2.78 -4.00
N SER A 111 3.90 -3.46 -4.43
CA SER A 111 3.92 -4.21 -5.68
C SER A 111 3.04 -5.46 -5.63
N MET A 112 2.84 -6.07 -4.45
CA MET A 112 1.91 -7.20 -4.27
C MET A 112 0.43 -6.80 -4.39
N CYS A 113 0.10 -5.51 -4.25
CA CYS A 113 -1.30 -5.06 -4.23
C CYS A 113 -1.67 -4.07 -5.34
N LEU A 114 -0.69 -3.47 -6.02
CA LEU A 114 -0.91 -2.47 -7.06
C LEU A 114 -0.45 -2.97 -8.44
N PRO A 115 -1.00 -2.42 -9.54
CA PRO A 115 -2.32 -1.80 -9.59
C PRO A 115 -3.44 -2.84 -9.64
N THR A 116 -3.16 -4.06 -10.10
CA THR A 116 -4.17 -5.06 -10.50
C THR A 116 -3.89 -6.48 -10.03
N LEU A 117 -2.77 -6.76 -9.35
CA LEU A 117 -2.41 -8.14 -8.96
C LEU A 117 -3.52 -8.86 -8.16
N PRO A 118 -4.20 -8.25 -7.17
CA PRO A 118 -5.31 -8.90 -6.47
C PRO A 118 -6.48 -9.29 -7.39
N TYR A 119 -6.73 -8.50 -8.42
CA TYR A 119 -7.76 -8.78 -9.43
C TYR A 119 -7.34 -9.90 -10.39
N GLU A 120 -6.08 -9.91 -10.83
CA GLU A 120 -5.54 -10.97 -11.68
C GLU A 120 -5.53 -12.32 -10.96
N ASP A 121 -5.10 -12.34 -9.71
CA ASP A 121 -5.15 -13.54 -8.85
C ASP A 121 -6.59 -14.04 -8.69
N PHE A 122 -7.55 -13.14 -8.48
CA PHE A 122 -8.96 -13.51 -8.40
C PHE A 122 -9.47 -14.15 -9.69
N LEU A 123 -9.11 -13.60 -10.87
CA LEU A 123 -9.49 -14.19 -12.15
C LEU A 123 -8.91 -15.60 -12.30
N ASN A 124 -7.66 -15.81 -11.91
CA ASN A 124 -7.01 -17.13 -11.95
C ASN A 124 -7.68 -18.12 -10.98
N ASP A 125 -7.92 -17.71 -9.74
CA ASP A 125 -8.54 -18.54 -8.70
C ASP A 125 -9.98 -18.92 -9.04
N THR A 126 -10.68 -18.11 -9.82
CA THR A 126 -12.10 -18.31 -10.14
C THR A 126 -12.36 -18.79 -11.56
N ALA A 127 -11.32 -18.95 -12.39
CA ALA A 127 -11.43 -19.37 -13.79
C ALA A 127 -12.15 -20.72 -13.99
N HIS A 128 -12.13 -21.59 -12.97
CA HIS A 128 -12.76 -22.90 -12.99
C HIS A 128 -14.22 -22.90 -12.49
N LEU A 129 -14.71 -21.77 -11.97
CA LEU A 129 -16.05 -21.64 -11.38
C LEU A 129 -17.05 -21.12 -12.41
N GLY A 130 -18.17 -21.80 -12.56
CA GLY A 130 -19.32 -21.37 -13.35
C GLY A 130 -20.13 -20.27 -12.66
N ASP A 131 -21.42 -20.20 -13.00
CA ASP A 131 -22.34 -19.13 -12.55
C ASP A 131 -23.53 -19.66 -11.74
N THR A 132 -23.44 -20.88 -11.20
CA THR A 132 -24.46 -21.36 -10.24
C THR A 132 -24.41 -20.53 -8.96
N GLU A 133 -25.52 -20.46 -8.23
CA GLU A 133 -25.59 -19.65 -7.00
C GLU A 133 -24.51 -20.04 -5.97
N ALA A 134 -24.23 -21.35 -5.81
CA ALA A 134 -23.17 -21.84 -4.93
C ALA A 134 -21.78 -21.37 -5.38
N GLU A 135 -21.50 -21.36 -6.69
CA GLU A 135 -20.23 -20.87 -7.24
C GLU A 135 -20.12 -19.34 -7.11
N ARG A 136 -21.22 -18.60 -7.20
CA ARG A 136 -21.25 -17.15 -6.99
C ARG A 136 -20.92 -16.79 -5.55
N GLU A 137 -21.49 -17.49 -4.57
CA GLU A 137 -21.13 -17.33 -3.16
C GLU A 137 -19.65 -17.63 -2.92
N GLN A 138 -19.12 -18.68 -3.57
CA GLN A 138 -17.71 -19.02 -3.51
C GLN A 138 -16.83 -17.91 -4.12
N LYS A 139 -17.18 -17.37 -5.29
CA LYS A 139 -16.48 -16.23 -5.92
C LYS A 139 -16.44 -15.02 -4.97
N VAL A 140 -17.57 -14.67 -4.34
CA VAL A 140 -17.63 -13.56 -3.36
C VAL A 140 -16.66 -13.82 -2.20
N ARG A 141 -16.65 -15.02 -1.63
CA ARG A 141 -15.75 -15.37 -0.52
C ARG A 141 -14.27 -15.29 -0.91
N ILE A 142 -13.90 -15.81 -2.08
CA ILE A 142 -12.53 -15.73 -2.60
C ILE A 142 -12.13 -14.26 -2.78
N GLY A 143 -12.99 -13.47 -3.42
CA GLY A 143 -12.72 -12.06 -3.67
C GLY A 143 -12.57 -11.24 -2.38
N GLN A 144 -13.45 -11.45 -1.39
CA GLN A 144 -13.34 -10.77 -0.08
C GLN A 144 -12.05 -11.14 0.66
N ASN A 145 -11.64 -12.42 0.62
CA ASN A 145 -10.38 -12.85 1.23
C ASN A 145 -9.17 -12.20 0.53
N ARG A 146 -9.17 -12.15 -0.80
CA ARG A 146 -8.11 -11.53 -1.60
C ARG A 146 -8.00 -10.03 -1.32
N PHE A 147 -9.14 -9.33 -1.33
CA PHE A 147 -9.21 -7.92 -0.96
C PHE A 147 -8.66 -7.65 0.44
N ARG A 148 -9.06 -8.48 1.42
CA ARG A 148 -8.55 -8.37 2.79
C ARG A 148 -7.03 -8.52 2.86
N SER A 149 -6.47 -9.56 2.24
CA SER A 149 -5.02 -9.77 2.23
C SER A 149 -4.30 -8.58 1.57
N ALA A 150 -4.80 -8.10 0.44
CA ALA A 150 -4.21 -6.97 -0.26
C ALA A 150 -4.25 -5.66 0.56
N LEU A 151 -5.33 -5.40 1.30
CA LEU A 151 -5.37 -4.25 2.21
C LEU A 151 -4.45 -4.40 3.42
N VAL A 152 -4.31 -5.60 3.97
CA VAL A 152 -3.35 -5.86 5.04
C VAL A 152 -1.93 -5.52 4.56
N ASP A 153 -1.57 -5.92 3.36
CA ASP A 153 -0.25 -5.58 2.79
C ASP A 153 -0.11 -4.08 2.50
N TYR A 154 -1.11 -3.47 1.84
CA TYR A 154 -1.10 -2.04 1.49
C TYR A 154 -0.95 -1.13 2.73
N TRP A 155 -1.68 -1.44 3.81
CA TRP A 155 -1.68 -0.69 5.06
C TRP A 155 -0.65 -1.18 6.08
N ASN A 156 0.30 -2.03 5.68
CA ASN A 156 1.37 -2.58 6.53
C ASN A 156 0.84 -3.21 7.83
N ALA A 157 -0.23 -4.00 7.71
CA ALA A 157 -0.90 -4.73 8.79
C ALA A 157 -1.25 -3.87 10.01
N THR A 158 -1.50 -2.58 9.81
CA THR A 158 -1.71 -1.62 10.90
C THR A 158 -2.91 -0.72 10.57
N CYS A 159 -3.81 -0.52 11.53
CA CYS A 159 -4.84 0.50 11.36
C CYS A 159 -4.19 1.89 11.39
N PRO A 160 -4.33 2.71 10.34
CA PRO A 160 -3.66 4.01 10.24
C PRO A 160 -4.20 5.06 11.23
N LEU A 161 -5.38 4.82 11.83
CA LEU A 161 -6.01 5.74 12.78
C LEU A 161 -5.63 5.44 14.23
N THR A 162 -5.56 4.16 14.59
CA THR A 162 -5.39 3.72 15.99
C THR A 162 -4.04 3.06 16.26
N GLY A 163 -3.30 2.65 15.23
CA GLY A 163 -2.05 1.90 15.36
C GLY A 163 -2.24 0.42 15.75
N VAL A 164 -3.47 -0.07 15.86
CA VAL A 164 -3.77 -1.48 16.15
C VAL A 164 -3.18 -2.39 15.07
N ARG A 165 -2.60 -3.52 15.49
CA ARG A 165 -1.89 -4.47 14.60
C ARG A 165 -2.42 -5.90 14.69
N GLU A 166 -3.20 -6.21 15.72
CA GLU A 166 -3.78 -7.51 15.97
C GLU A 166 -4.76 -7.88 14.83
N PRO A 167 -4.47 -8.89 14.00
CA PRO A 167 -5.28 -9.21 12.81
C PRO A 167 -6.76 -9.46 13.13
N GLU A 168 -7.06 -9.99 14.31
CA GLU A 168 -8.41 -10.27 14.82
C GLU A 168 -9.23 -8.99 15.02
N LEU A 169 -8.56 -7.86 15.30
CA LEU A 169 -9.16 -6.55 15.50
C LEU A 169 -9.20 -5.70 14.24
N LEU A 170 -8.52 -6.13 13.16
CA LEU A 170 -8.46 -5.42 11.89
C LEU A 170 -9.56 -5.87 10.94
N ARG A 171 -10.15 -4.91 10.23
CA ARG A 171 -11.22 -5.10 9.24
C ARG A 171 -10.83 -4.41 7.93
N ALA A 172 -11.13 -5.10 6.85
CA ALA A 172 -10.93 -4.63 5.49
C ALA A 172 -12.23 -3.95 5.05
N SER A 173 -12.36 -2.66 5.36
CA SER A 173 -13.58 -1.89 5.08
C SER A 173 -13.55 -1.38 3.65
N HIS A 174 -14.61 -1.63 2.88
CA HIS A 174 -14.79 -1.06 1.56
C HIS A 174 -15.27 0.39 1.67
N ILE A 175 -14.67 1.30 0.90
CA ILE A 175 -15.15 2.69 0.81
C ILE A 175 -16.46 2.75 0.00
N ILE A 176 -16.47 2.11 -1.17
CA ILE A 176 -17.68 1.84 -1.95
C ILE A 176 -18.05 0.38 -1.67
N PRO A 177 -19.20 0.10 -1.01
CA PRO A 177 -19.58 -1.25 -0.62
C PRO A 177 -19.55 -2.25 -1.78
N TRP A 178 -19.19 -3.49 -1.49
CA TRP A 178 -19.08 -4.58 -2.47
C TRP A 178 -20.27 -4.69 -3.43
N ALA A 179 -21.48 -4.55 -2.89
CA ALA A 179 -22.74 -4.63 -3.63
C ALA A 179 -22.99 -3.42 -4.55
N ALA A 180 -22.41 -2.26 -4.24
CA ALA A 180 -22.52 -1.02 -5.02
C ALA A 180 -21.42 -0.89 -6.09
N CYS A 181 -20.36 -1.70 -6.01
CA CYS A 181 -19.29 -1.72 -7.00
C CYS A 181 -19.79 -2.21 -8.37
N SER A 182 -19.42 -1.50 -9.44
CA SER A 182 -19.81 -1.82 -10.81
C SER A 182 -18.99 -2.94 -11.46
N SER A 183 -17.87 -3.36 -10.85
CA SER A 183 -16.99 -4.40 -11.39
C SER A 183 -16.20 -5.12 -10.29
N ASP A 184 -15.70 -6.33 -10.58
CA ASP A 184 -14.80 -7.06 -9.68
C ASP A 184 -13.45 -6.36 -9.53
N GLN A 185 -13.00 -5.65 -10.56
CA GLN A 185 -11.79 -4.82 -10.48
C GLN A 185 -11.94 -3.74 -9.39
N GLU A 186 -13.11 -3.12 -9.24
CA GLU A 186 -13.37 -2.13 -8.19
C GLU A 186 -13.52 -2.77 -6.80
N ARG A 187 -14.11 -3.97 -6.73
CA ARG A 187 -14.23 -4.76 -5.49
C ARG A 187 -12.88 -5.19 -4.91
N LEU A 188 -11.91 -5.42 -5.79
CA LEU A 188 -10.55 -5.87 -5.46
C LEU A 188 -9.51 -4.76 -5.51
N ASN A 189 -9.93 -3.52 -5.76
CA ASN A 189 -9.02 -2.36 -5.78
C ASN A 189 -8.68 -1.95 -4.35
N VAL A 190 -7.40 -2.01 -3.97
CA VAL A 190 -6.96 -1.59 -2.63
C VAL A 190 -7.24 -0.11 -2.33
N HIS A 191 -7.35 0.74 -3.34
CA HIS A 191 -7.76 2.14 -3.13
C HIS A 191 -9.24 2.30 -2.80
N ASN A 192 -10.04 1.25 -3.00
CA ASN A 192 -11.42 1.15 -2.53
C ASN A 192 -11.53 0.56 -1.11
N GLY A 193 -10.44 0.60 -0.34
CA GLY A 193 -10.44 0.00 0.97
C GLY A 193 -9.56 0.69 2.00
N LEU A 194 -10.01 0.62 3.24
CA LEU A 194 -9.27 1.06 4.42
C LEU A 194 -9.09 -0.13 5.37
N LEU A 195 -7.89 -0.29 5.93
CA LEU A 195 -7.67 -1.25 7.00
C LEU A 195 -7.98 -0.59 8.35
N LEU A 196 -9.15 -0.84 8.91
CA LEU A 196 -9.64 -0.17 10.11
C LEU A 196 -9.67 -1.12 11.32
N SER A 197 -9.57 -0.56 12.52
CA SER A 197 -9.95 -1.31 13.73
C SER A 197 -11.45 -1.57 13.74
N ALA A 198 -11.91 -2.65 14.38
CA ALA A 198 -13.30 -3.08 14.35
C ALA A 198 -14.33 -1.99 14.73
N LEU A 199 -14.01 -1.11 15.69
CA LEU A 199 -14.90 -0.01 16.07
C LEU A 199 -14.96 1.07 14.99
N TRP A 200 -13.82 1.41 14.40
CA TRP A 200 -13.73 2.39 13.30
C TRP A 200 -14.43 1.89 12.03
N ASP A 201 -14.25 0.61 11.70
CA ASP A 201 -14.93 -0.10 10.62
C ASP A 201 -16.45 0.00 10.78
N ALA A 202 -16.99 -0.42 11.93
CA ALA A 202 -18.42 -0.36 12.20
C ALA A 202 -18.99 1.07 12.12
N ALA A 203 -18.24 2.07 12.61
CA ALA A 203 -18.66 3.46 12.55
C ALA A 203 -18.64 4.00 11.11
N PHE A 204 -17.65 3.62 10.31
CA PHE A 204 -17.51 4.04 8.92
C PHE A 204 -18.59 3.41 8.03
N ASP A 205 -18.75 2.09 8.10
CA ASP A 205 -19.76 1.34 7.33
C ASP A 205 -21.20 1.80 7.66
N ALA A 206 -21.46 2.21 8.90
CA ALA A 206 -22.75 2.75 9.33
C ALA A 206 -22.96 4.23 8.93
N GLY A 207 -22.00 4.86 8.25
CA GLY A 207 -22.06 6.27 7.86
C GLY A 207 -21.95 7.25 9.03
N LEU A 208 -21.52 6.79 10.22
CA LEU A 208 -21.37 7.63 11.40
C LEU A 208 -20.05 8.41 11.41
N VAL A 209 -19.05 7.94 10.66
CA VAL A 209 -17.83 8.68 10.36
C VAL A 209 -17.49 8.60 8.88
N THR A 210 -16.74 9.57 8.38
CA THR A 210 -16.12 9.56 7.05
C THR A 210 -14.82 10.35 7.10
N PHE A 211 -14.17 10.59 5.96
CA PHE A 211 -12.92 11.36 5.88
C PHE A 211 -13.02 12.44 4.83
N ASP A 212 -12.44 13.61 5.09
CA ASP A 212 -12.28 14.66 4.09
C ASP A 212 -11.13 14.34 3.14
N ASP A 213 -10.91 15.20 2.14
CA ASP A 213 -9.83 14.99 1.17
C ASP A 213 -8.45 15.08 1.84
N LEU A 214 -8.28 15.77 2.96
CA LEU A 214 -7.02 15.80 3.72
C LEU A 214 -6.85 14.57 4.62
N GLY A 215 -7.79 13.62 4.60
CA GLY A 215 -7.78 12.42 5.42
C GLY A 215 -8.25 12.63 6.85
N ARG A 216 -8.77 13.82 7.20
CA ARG A 216 -9.27 14.11 8.54
C ARG A 216 -10.63 13.46 8.74
N SER A 217 -10.84 12.85 9.90
CA SER A 217 -12.11 12.24 10.27
C SER A 217 -13.22 13.30 10.37
N ILE A 218 -14.41 12.97 9.87
CA ILE A 218 -15.61 13.77 9.99
C ILE A 218 -16.68 12.93 10.68
N ALA A 219 -17.13 13.37 11.85
CA ALA A 219 -18.22 12.74 12.59
C ALA A 219 -19.59 13.13 12.01
N SER A 220 -20.50 12.17 11.91
CA SER A 220 -21.93 12.43 11.75
C SER A 220 -22.47 13.18 12.97
N PRO A 221 -23.44 14.09 12.81
CA PRO A 221 -24.19 14.66 13.93
C PRO A 221 -24.94 13.61 14.76
N LYS A 222 -25.24 12.43 14.19
CA LYS A 222 -25.91 11.31 14.89
C LYS A 222 -24.94 10.50 15.76
N LEU A 223 -23.63 10.71 15.65
CA LEU A 223 -22.64 10.02 16.47
C LEU A 223 -22.58 10.64 17.87
N GLY A 224 -23.08 9.89 18.86
CA GLY A 224 -23.11 10.30 20.27
C GLY A 224 -21.73 10.49 20.89
N LEU A 225 -21.69 11.21 22.02
CA LEU A 225 -20.44 11.60 22.70
C LEU A 225 -19.60 10.39 23.15
N ASP A 226 -20.23 9.39 23.78
CA ASP A 226 -19.54 8.18 24.26
C ASP A 226 -18.83 7.43 23.12
N ALA A 227 -19.47 7.37 21.94
CA ALA A 227 -18.90 6.74 20.76
C ALA A 227 -17.73 7.55 20.18
N ARG A 228 -17.81 8.89 20.20
CA ARG A 228 -16.70 9.77 19.79
C ARG A 228 -15.48 9.60 20.69
N GLU A 229 -15.71 9.50 22.00
CA GLU A 229 -14.66 9.24 22.99
C GLU A 229 -14.02 7.87 22.76
N ALA A 230 -14.83 6.81 22.60
CA ALA A 230 -14.35 5.46 22.32
C ALA A 230 -13.55 5.35 21.00
N LEU A 231 -13.93 6.12 19.98
CA LEU A 231 -13.19 6.22 18.72
C LEU A 231 -11.90 7.06 18.85
N GLY A 232 -11.74 7.83 19.91
CA GLY A 232 -10.65 8.79 20.07
C GLY A 232 -10.64 9.86 18.97
N LEU A 233 -11.82 10.24 18.47
CA LEU A 233 -11.99 10.95 17.19
C LEU A 233 -11.16 12.24 17.08
N GLU A 234 -10.99 12.97 18.17
CA GLU A 234 -10.23 14.23 18.22
C GLU A 234 -8.71 14.04 18.15
N ASN A 235 -8.21 12.82 18.38
CA ASN A 235 -6.77 12.52 18.53
C ASN A 235 -6.23 11.61 17.42
N VAL A 236 -7.05 11.17 16.47
CA VAL A 236 -6.57 10.31 15.37
C VAL A 236 -5.83 11.13 14.31
N PRO A 237 -4.73 10.60 13.74
CA PRO A 237 -4.02 11.28 12.66
C PRO A 237 -4.85 11.28 11.37
N PRO A 238 -4.61 12.22 10.44
CA PRO A 238 -5.20 12.17 9.12
C PRO A 238 -4.75 10.93 8.35
N LEU A 239 -5.66 10.32 7.59
CA LEU A 239 -5.35 9.19 6.73
C LEU A 239 -4.37 9.59 5.61
N PRO A 240 -3.37 8.75 5.32
CA PRO A 240 -2.50 8.94 4.16
C PRO A 240 -3.24 8.59 2.85
N LEU A 241 -4.03 9.51 2.32
CA LEU A 241 -4.84 9.28 1.11
C LEU A 241 -4.09 9.57 -0.20
N SER A 242 -4.17 8.63 -1.13
CA SER A 242 -3.89 8.87 -2.56
C SER A 242 -5.11 9.46 -3.27
N ASP A 243 -4.92 10.00 -4.49
CA ASP A 243 -6.03 10.60 -5.25
C ASP A 243 -7.15 9.59 -5.53
N GLN A 244 -6.80 8.33 -5.75
CA GLN A 244 -7.77 7.25 -5.95
C GLN A 244 -8.63 6.98 -4.71
N HIS A 245 -8.08 7.14 -3.50
CA HIS A 245 -8.89 7.07 -2.28
C HIS A 245 -9.85 8.24 -2.17
N ARG A 246 -9.41 9.45 -2.52
CA ARG A 246 -10.22 10.69 -2.42
C ARG A 246 -11.47 10.60 -3.29
N GLU A 247 -11.33 10.10 -4.51
CA GLU A 247 -12.45 9.90 -5.44
C GLU A 247 -13.54 9.00 -4.82
N ARG A 248 -13.14 7.90 -4.18
CA ARG A 248 -14.05 6.94 -3.56
C ARG A 248 -14.61 7.44 -2.24
N LEU A 249 -13.80 8.13 -1.43
CA LEU A 249 -14.27 8.77 -0.21
C LEU A 249 -15.29 9.86 -0.51
N LYS A 250 -15.14 10.57 -1.63
CA LYS A 250 -16.20 11.46 -2.11
C LYS A 250 -17.51 10.70 -2.34
N TRP A 251 -17.46 9.55 -3.03
CA TRP A 251 -18.64 8.71 -3.20
C TRP A 251 -19.25 8.30 -1.85
N HIS A 252 -18.44 7.87 -0.89
CA HIS A 252 -18.91 7.50 0.45
C HIS A 252 -19.60 8.67 1.16
N ARG A 253 -19.02 9.88 1.10
CA ARG A 253 -19.63 11.10 1.65
C ARG A 253 -20.98 11.44 1.02
N ASP A 254 -21.14 11.17 -0.27
CA ASP A 254 -22.37 11.48 -1.01
C ASP A 254 -23.47 10.42 -0.82
N ASN A 255 -23.14 9.16 -0.48
CA ASN A 255 -24.08 8.03 -0.54
C ASN A 255 -24.30 7.30 0.81
N ILE A 256 -23.31 7.30 1.70
CA ILE A 256 -23.33 6.51 2.95
C ILE A 256 -23.30 7.42 4.18
N TRP A 257 -22.45 8.45 4.17
CA TRP A 257 -22.27 9.32 5.32
C TRP A 257 -23.55 10.07 5.71
N ILE A 258 -23.91 9.97 6.98
CA ILE A 258 -25.14 10.59 7.49
C ILE A 258 -24.84 12.04 7.87
N SER A 259 -25.23 12.96 6.99
CA SER A 259 -25.16 14.40 7.23
C SER A 259 -26.31 14.90 8.15
N ALA A 260 -26.27 16.17 8.54
CA ALA A 260 -27.27 16.77 9.41
C ALA A 260 -28.70 16.82 8.81
N GLU A 261 -28.85 16.60 7.50
CA GLU A 261 -30.11 16.81 6.77
C GLU A 261 -30.69 15.53 6.14
N GLY A 262 -30.34 14.35 6.67
CA GLY A 262 -30.86 13.04 6.23
C GLY A 262 -31.61 12.25 7.28
#